data_AF-A0A2H9LCX0-F1
#
_entry.id   AF-A0A2H9LCX0-F1
#
_cell.length_a   1.000
_cell.length_b   1.000
_cell.length_c   1.000
_cell.angle_alpha   90.00
_cell.angle_beta   90.00
_cell.angle_gamma   90.00
#
_symmetry.space_group_name_H-M   'P 1'
#
loop_
_entity.id
_entity.type
_entity.pdbx_description
1 polymer ?
#
loop_
_entity_poly.entity_id
_entity_poly.type
_entity_poly.pdbx_seq_one_letter_code
_entity_poly.pdbx_strand_id
1 'polypeptide(L)'
;MASNIFEEYKTTAEIPVPEKLVDQVIGQENSVELIRKAASQKRNVLLVGLPGTGKSMLAQAMAELMPAEQLDDIVVYENNVDPQNPIIKTVKAGEGKKIVEQAQLEAQKEEGNLRMISMIFPLGWFLLSYVIWSLKMISDIVYTGTLLLGGFLIVGFALSSQLRTRNKVSVPKVLVDNSDKKVVPFAEGTGARAGALLGDVRHDPLQCHLGFNELYLEKEGKKGSYFVKKSFSELWNEMFSKYKQEIIKDEKGYEAIMLPAEEKIFTLGYKDGKVVLSRILSLNRRPFDGDLVEFSVDDKKVTVTPEHKVITKKGNKKAEKVSVTDKLIKLSLEKPIC
;
A
#
# COMPACT_ATOMS: atom_id res chain seq x y z
N MET A 1 -11.33 -15.62 -54.29
CA MET A 1 -10.29 -16.31 -53.49
C MET A 1 -10.88 -17.22 -52.42
N ALA A 2 -12.04 -16.94 -51.80
CA ALA A 2 -12.59 -17.79 -50.74
C ALA A 2 -13.13 -19.18 -51.19
N SER A 3 -13.36 -19.39 -52.48
CA SER A 3 -14.00 -20.61 -53.01
C SER A 3 -13.10 -21.85 -53.04
N ASN A 4 -11.77 -21.70 -53.02
CA ASN A 4 -10.85 -22.84 -53.20
C ASN A 4 -10.30 -23.42 -51.89
N ILE A 5 -10.52 -22.76 -50.76
CA ILE A 5 -9.93 -23.18 -49.47
C ILE A 5 -10.54 -24.51 -48.98
N PHE A 6 -11.82 -24.75 -49.28
CA PHE A 6 -12.50 -26.00 -48.93
C PHE A 6 -12.13 -27.18 -49.83
N GLU A 7 -11.43 -26.94 -50.94
CA GLU A 7 -10.90 -28.01 -51.80
C GLU A 7 -9.50 -28.45 -51.37
N GLU A 8 -8.70 -27.58 -50.74
CA GLU A 8 -7.32 -27.86 -50.32
C GLU A 8 -7.20 -28.46 -48.90
N TYR A 9 -8.11 -28.14 -47.99
CA TYR A 9 -8.00 -28.52 -46.58
C TYR A 9 -9.23 -29.29 -46.09
N LYS A 10 -9.01 -30.41 -45.41
CA LYS A 10 -10.12 -31.23 -44.87
C LYS A 10 -10.56 -30.75 -43.49
N THR A 11 -9.63 -30.17 -42.72
CA THR A 11 -9.90 -29.72 -41.34
C THR A 11 -9.26 -28.37 -41.08
N THR A 12 -9.84 -27.59 -40.16
CA THR A 12 -9.29 -26.28 -39.76
C THR A 12 -7.95 -26.40 -39.02
N ALA A 13 -7.58 -27.59 -38.55
CA ALA A 13 -6.29 -27.86 -37.93
C ALA A 13 -5.13 -27.79 -38.95
N GLU A 14 -5.41 -27.95 -40.23
CA GLU A 14 -4.43 -27.87 -41.32
C GLU A 14 -4.16 -26.43 -41.78
N ILE A 15 -5.01 -25.47 -41.35
CA ILE A 15 -4.92 -24.08 -41.79
C ILE A 15 -3.88 -23.35 -40.92
N PRO A 16 -2.81 -22.79 -41.52
CA PRO A 16 -1.80 -22.04 -40.76
C PRO A 16 -2.39 -20.73 -40.24
N VAL A 17 -2.23 -20.47 -38.95
CA VAL A 17 -2.62 -19.20 -38.30
C VAL A 17 -1.39 -18.31 -38.18
N PRO A 18 -1.45 -17.04 -38.62
CA PRO A 18 -0.33 -16.09 -38.46
C PRO A 18 0.06 -15.91 -36.99
N GLU A 19 1.36 -15.81 -36.70
CA GLU A 19 1.84 -15.63 -35.32
C GLU A 19 1.47 -14.26 -34.73
N LYS A 20 1.51 -13.20 -35.55
CA LYS A 20 1.27 -11.82 -35.12
C LYS A 20 -0.22 -11.51 -35.11
N LEU A 21 -0.68 -10.83 -34.05
CA LEU A 21 -2.10 -10.48 -33.93
C LEU A 21 -2.58 -9.55 -35.05
N VAL A 22 -1.71 -8.67 -35.55
CA VAL A 22 -2.07 -7.75 -36.64
C VAL A 22 -2.46 -8.48 -37.93
N ASP A 23 -1.82 -9.61 -38.22
CA ASP A 23 -2.03 -10.37 -39.44
C ASP A 23 -3.24 -11.33 -39.32
N GLN A 24 -3.76 -11.50 -38.10
CA GLN A 24 -5.00 -12.25 -37.82
C GLN A 24 -6.27 -11.38 -37.96
N VAL A 25 -6.13 -10.06 -38.17
CA VAL A 25 -7.29 -9.17 -38.35
C VAL A 25 -7.84 -9.33 -39.77
N ILE A 26 -9.13 -9.69 -39.87
CA ILE A 26 -9.79 -9.99 -41.14
C ILE A 26 -10.66 -8.81 -41.59
N GLY A 27 -10.51 -8.40 -42.86
CA GLY A 27 -11.42 -7.45 -43.54
C GLY A 27 -11.35 -6.01 -43.02
N GLN A 28 -10.23 -5.62 -42.42
CA GLN A 28 -9.98 -4.26 -41.91
C GLN A 28 -8.59 -3.74 -42.29
N GLU A 29 -8.26 -3.83 -43.58
CA GLU A 29 -6.93 -3.54 -44.13
C GLU A 29 -6.49 -2.10 -43.83
N ASN A 30 -7.41 -1.14 -43.99
CA ASN A 30 -7.15 0.28 -43.68
C ASN A 30 -6.84 0.51 -42.18
N SER A 31 -7.56 -0.18 -41.29
CA SER A 31 -7.34 -0.09 -39.83
C SER A 31 -5.99 -0.69 -39.45
N VAL A 32 -5.65 -1.85 -40.05
CA VAL A 32 -4.37 -2.53 -39.85
C VAL A 32 -3.19 -1.65 -40.28
N GLU A 33 -3.29 -1.02 -41.46
CA GLU A 33 -2.24 -0.12 -41.95
C GLU A 33 -2.07 1.10 -41.02
N LEU A 34 -3.19 1.69 -40.56
CA LEU A 34 -3.18 2.81 -39.63
C LEU A 34 -2.56 2.42 -38.28
N ILE A 35 -2.91 1.25 -37.74
CA ILE A 35 -2.33 0.74 -36.49
C ILE A 35 -0.82 0.52 -36.64
N ARG A 36 -0.35 -0.04 -37.77
CA ARG A 36 1.08 -0.23 -38.03
C ARG A 36 1.83 1.10 -38.06
N LYS A 37 1.28 2.11 -38.73
CA LYS A 37 1.83 3.47 -38.75
C LYS A 37 1.81 4.10 -37.35
N ALA A 38 0.70 4.00 -36.63
CA ALA A 38 0.54 4.56 -35.30
C ALA A 38 1.49 3.94 -34.27
N ALA A 39 1.68 2.61 -34.29
CA ALA A 39 2.62 1.89 -33.44
C ALA A 39 4.06 2.36 -33.68
N SER A 40 4.48 2.47 -34.95
CA SER A 40 5.83 2.93 -35.29
C SER A 40 6.11 4.38 -34.87
N GLN A 41 5.09 5.24 -34.90
CA GLN A 41 5.21 6.67 -34.56
C GLN A 41 4.80 7.00 -33.11
N LYS A 42 4.43 5.99 -32.31
CA LYS A 42 3.91 6.16 -30.93
C LYS A 42 2.75 7.17 -30.87
N ARG A 43 1.80 7.09 -31.81
CA ARG A 43 0.63 7.98 -31.90
C ARG A 43 -0.60 7.35 -31.25
N ASN A 44 -1.42 8.19 -30.61
CA ASN A 44 -2.71 7.77 -30.06
C ASN A 44 -3.70 7.44 -31.19
N VAL A 45 -4.52 6.41 -30.98
CA VAL A 45 -5.53 5.96 -31.96
C VAL A 45 -6.91 5.95 -31.29
N LEU A 46 -7.91 6.45 -31.99
CA LEU A 46 -9.32 6.32 -31.62
C LEU A 46 -9.99 5.35 -32.59
N LEU A 47 -10.40 4.18 -32.08
CA LEU A 47 -11.10 3.17 -32.87
C LEU A 47 -12.62 3.31 -32.66
N VAL A 48 -13.33 3.65 -33.73
CA VAL A 48 -14.79 3.81 -33.72
C VAL A 48 -15.42 2.68 -34.54
N GLY A 49 -16.39 1.98 -33.96
CA GLY A 49 -17.10 0.90 -34.64
C GLY A 49 -18.07 0.18 -33.71
N LEU A 50 -18.96 -0.64 -34.29
CA LEU A 50 -19.96 -1.44 -33.58
C LEU A 50 -19.31 -2.38 -32.55
N PRO A 51 -20.01 -2.74 -31.46
CA PRO A 51 -19.49 -3.75 -30.53
C PRO A 51 -19.21 -5.07 -31.25
N GLY A 52 -18.15 -5.77 -30.86
CA GLY A 52 -17.76 -7.06 -31.47
C GLY A 52 -16.94 -6.97 -32.76
N THR A 53 -16.58 -5.78 -33.24
CA THR A 53 -15.79 -5.62 -34.50
C THR A 53 -14.27 -5.73 -34.34
N GLY A 54 -13.76 -6.30 -33.24
CA GLY A 54 -12.30 -6.51 -33.07
C GLY A 54 -11.48 -5.28 -32.63
N LYS A 55 -12.10 -4.23 -32.06
CA LYS A 55 -11.38 -3.03 -31.57
C LYS A 55 -10.28 -3.36 -30.54
N SER A 56 -10.57 -4.20 -29.56
CA SER A 56 -9.58 -4.62 -28.55
C SER A 56 -8.45 -5.44 -29.16
N MET A 57 -8.75 -6.26 -30.18
CA MET A 57 -7.74 -7.02 -30.92
C MET A 57 -6.77 -6.11 -31.67
N LEU A 58 -7.27 -5.07 -32.34
CA LEU A 58 -6.44 -4.04 -32.98
C LEU A 58 -5.56 -3.29 -31.97
N ALA A 59 -6.08 -3.00 -30.78
CA ALA A 59 -5.31 -2.34 -29.72
C ALA A 59 -4.20 -3.25 -29.16
N GLN A 60 -4.46 -4.55 -29.01
CA GLN A 60 -3.43 -5.54 -28.63
C GLN A 60 -2.37 -5.69 -29.72
N ALA A 61 -2.79 -5.79 -30.98
CA ALA A 61 -1.89 -5.84 -32.13
C ALA A 61 -0.99 -4.60 -32.21
N MET A 62 -1.52 -3.42 -31.85
CA MET A 62 -0.72 -2.20 -31.75
C MET A 62 0.41 -2.33 -30.72
N ALA A 63 0.10 -2.84 -29.51
CA ALA A 63 1.09 -3.03 -28.46
C ALA A 63 2.19 -4.02 -28.85
N GLU A 64 1.84 -5.09 -29.59
CA GLU A 64 2.81 -6.06 -30.12
C GLU A 64 3.74 -5.46 -31.18
N LEU A 65 3.21 -4.55 -32.02
CA LEU A 65 3.97 -3.88 -33.08
C LEU A 65 4.84 -2.72 -32.59
N MET A 66 4.56 -2.19 -31.39
CA MET A 66 5.37 -1.13 -30.84
C MET A 66 6.81 -1.63 -30.63
N PRO A 67 7.82 -0.80 -30.95
CA PRO A 67 9.20 -1.20 -30.74
C PRO A 67 9.42 -1.48 -29.25
N ALA A 68 9.90 -2.68 -28.93
CA ALA A 68 10.40 -3.03 -27.62
C ALA A 68 11.76 -2.33 -27.40
N GLU A 69 11.74 -0.99 -27.34
CA GLU A 69 12.81 -0.25 -26.69
C GLU A 69 12.92 -0.72 -25.23
N GLN A 70 14.06 -0.45 -24.60
CA GLN A 70 14.33 -0.88 -23.24
C GLN A 70 13.16 -0.49 -22.33
N LEU A 71 12.41 -1.50 -21.87
CA LEU A 71 11.30 -1.29 -20.93
C LEU A 71 11.88 -0.82 -19.60
N ASP A 72 11.09 -0.02 -18.91
CA ASP A 72 11.46 0.54 -17.62
C ASP A 72 10.58 -0.02 -16.50
N ASP A 73 11.18 -0.23 -15.33
CA ASP A 73 10.48 -0.41 -14.07
C ASP A 73 10.31 0.95 -13.37
N ILE A 74 9.24 1.09 -12.60
CA ILE A 74 8.98 2.30 -11.79
C ILE A 74 9.09 1.93 -10.32
N VAL A 75 9.97 2.63 -9.60
CA VAL A 75 10.24 2.41 -8.18
C VAL A 75 9.91 3.68 -7.39
N VAL A 76 9.24 3.52 -6.26
CA VAL A 76 8.94 4.60 -5.31
C VAL A 76 9.83 4.50 -4.08
N TYR A 77 10.40 5.63 -3.69
CA TYR A 77 11.22 5.82 -2.49
C TYR A 77 10.49 6.74 -1.51
N GLU A 78 10.77 6.53 -0.23
CA GLU A 78 10.37 7.47 0.81
C GLU A 78 11.13 8.79 0.65
N ASN A 79 10.43 9.89 0.91
CA ASN A 79 11.02 11.22 0.91
C ASN A 79 11.17 11.69 2.35
N ASN A 80 12.42 11.77 2.83
CA ASN A 80 12.74 12.17 4.21
C ASN A 80 12.46 13.66 4.48
N VAL A 81 12.35 14.49 3.44
CA VAL A 81 12.09 15.94 3.56
C VAL A 81 10.58 16.22 3.56
N ASP A 82 9.87 15.61 2.61
CA ASP A 82 8.41 15.74 2.48
C ASP A 82 7.75 14.36 2.34
N PRO A 83 7.31 13.75 3.45
CA PRO A 83 6.69 12.42 3.43
C PRO A 83 5.41 12.31 2.60
N GLN A 84 4.72 13.43 2.31
CA GLN A 84 3.51 13.42 1.48
C GLN A 84 3.83 13.37 -0.02
N ASN A 85 5.10 13.55 -0.39
CA ASN A 85 5.56 13.55 -1.77
C ASN A 85 6.65 12.49 -2.00
N PRO A 86 6.28 11.21 -2.18
CA PRO A 86 7.24 10.13 -2.44
C PRO A 86 8.05 10.35 -3.72
N ILE A 87 9.32 9.94 -3.71
CA ILE A 87 10.21 10.12 -4.87
C ILE A 87 10.01 8.96 -5.84
N ILE A 88 9.71 9.27 -7.10
CA ILE A 88 9.56 8.30 -8.18
C ILE A 88 10.85 8.22 -9.01
N LYS A 89 11.34 7.00 -9.24
CA LYS A 89 12.52 6.75 -10.09
C LYS A 89 12.22 5.68 -11.12
N THR A 90 12.61 5.98 -12.36
CA THR A 90 12.58 5.05 -13.48
C THR A 90 13.92 4.34 -13.59
N VAL A 91 13.89 3.02 -13.68
CA VAL A 91 15.08 2.15 -13.83
C VAL A 91 14.83 1.14 -14.93
N LYS A 92 15.87 0.48 -15.44
CA LYS A 92 15.70 -0.49 -16.52
C LYS A 92 14.92 -1.71 -16.02
N ALA A 93 14.14 -2.33 -16.90
CA ALA A 93 13.40 -3.54 -16.58
C ALA A 93 14.30 -4.61 -15.92
N GLY A 94 13.89 -5.09 -14.74
CA GLY A 94 14.64 -6.05 -13.93
C GLY A 94 15.54 -5.43 -12.87
N GLU A 95 15.88 -4.15 -12.95
CA GLU A 95 16.65 -3.46 -11.90
C GLU A 95 15.78 -3.12 -10.69
N GLY A 96 14.47 -2.89 -10.86
CA GLY A 96 13.57 -2.55 -9.76
C GLY A 96 13.54 -3.63 -8.68
N LYS A 97 13.41 -4.90 -9.08
CA LYS A 97 13.46 -6.07 -8.18
C LYS A 97 14.80 -6.14 -7.43
N LYS A 98 15.92 -5.97 -8.13
CA LYS A 98 17.26 -6.01 -7.55
C LYS A 98 17.46 -4.94 -6.49
N ILE A 99 16.99 -3.72 -6.75
CA ILE A 99 17.10 -2.61 -5.80
C ILE A 99 16.32 -2.91 -4.52
N VAL A 100 15.08 -3.40 -4.65
CA VAL A 100 14.27 -3.75 -3.48
C VAL A 100 14.90 -4.91 -2.70
N GLU A 101 15.39 -5.94 -3.37
CA GLU A 101 16.05 -7.07 -2.73
C GLU A 101 17.33 -6.65 -1.99
N GLN A 102 18.18 -5.82 -2.61
CA GLN A 102 19.38 -5.26 -1.98
C GLN A 102 19.03 -4.45 -0.73
N ALA A 103 18.04 -3.54 -0.82
CA ALA A 103 17.60 -2.74 0.32
C ALA A 103 17.00 -3.61 1.44
N GLN A 104 16.28 -4.68 1.10
CA GLN A 104 15.76 -5.64 2.10
C GLN A 104 16.89 -6.42 2.78
N LEU A 105 17.90 -6.84 2.02
CA LEU A 105 19.06 -7.54 2.58
C LEU A 105 19.89 -6.62 3.49
N GLU A 106 20.08 -5.35 3.12
CA GLU A 106 20.73 -4.34 3.94
C GLU A 106 19.96 -4.09 5.24
N ALA A 107 18.64 -3.88 5.16
CA ALA A 107 17.79 -3.74 6.33
C ALA A 107 17.83 -4.97 7.26
N GLN A 108 17.87 -6.18 6.68
CA GLN A 108 18.01 -7.41 7.44
C GLN A 108 19.40 -7.59 8.06
N LYS A 109 20.46 -7.21 7.36
CA LYS A 109 21.84 -7.25 7.86
C LYS A 109 22.03 -6.29 9.03
N GLU A 110 21.50 -5.06 8.95
CA GLU A 110 21.55 -4.13 10.07
C GLU A 110 20.79 -4.67 11.30
N GLU A 111 19.57 -5.20 11.11
CA GLU A 111 18.84 -5.82 12.21
C GLU A 111 19.57 -7.06 12.76
N GLY A 112 20.18 -7.88 11.89
CA GLY A 112 20.93 -9.08 12.23
C GLY A 112 22.20 -8.78 12.99
N ASN A 113 22.99 -7.80 12.54
CA ASN A 113 24.23 -7.37 13.19
C ASN A 113 23.96 -6.82 14.59
N LEU A 114 22.92 -6.00 14.76
CA LEU A 114 22.54 -5.49 16.09
C LEU A 114 22.11 -6.63 17.03
N ARG A 115 21.35 -7.62 16.55
CA ARG A 115 20.97 -8.80 17.34
C ARG A 115 22.17 -9.67 17.67
N MET A 116 23.07 -9.87 16.71
CA MET A 116 24.28 -10.66 16.89
C MET A 116 25.22 -10.00 17.90
N ILE A 117 25.47 -8.69 17.79
CA ILE A 117 26.24 -7.92 18.77
C ILE A 117 25.59 -8.00 20.16
N SER A 118 24.25 -7.86 20.24
CA SER A 118 23.53 -7.98 21.51
C SER A 118 23.64 -9.36 22.17
N MET A 119 23.86 -10.42 21.39
CA MET A 119 24.00 -11.79 21.87
C MET A 119 25.45 -12.17 22.17
N ILE A 120 26.41 -11.76 21.34
CA ILE A 120 27.83 -12.10 21.48
C ILE A 120 28.48 -11.33 22.64
N PHE A 121 28.14 -10.04 22.82
CA PHE A 121 28.80 -9.20 23.83
C PHE A 121 28.64 -9.74 25.28
N PRO A 122 27.44 -10.16 25.72
CA PRO A 122 27.29 -10.80 27.04
C PRO A 122 27.95 -12.17 27.15
N LEU A 123 27.84 -13.01 26.11
CA LEU A 123 28.50 -14.32 26.11
C LEU A 123 30.01 -14.17 26.23
N GLY A 124 30.61 -13.23 25.51
CA GLY A 124 32.04 -12.92 25.60
C GLY A 124 32.44 -12.41 26.98
N TRP A 125 31.64 -11.55 27.61
CA TRP A 125 31.88 -11.05 28.96
C TRP A 125 31.90 -12.18 30.00
N PHE A 126 30.91 -13.09 29.95
CA PHE A 126 30.85 -14.24 30.87
C PHE A 126 31.95 -15.27 30.62
N LEU A 127 32.31 -15.50 29.36
CA LEU A 127 33.37 -16.45 29.01
C LEU A 127 34.74 -15.91 29.45
N LEU A 128 34.97 -14.60 29.26
CA LEU A 128 36.18 -13.93 29.73
C LEU A 128 36.28 -13.93 31.25
N SER A 129 35.19 -13.60 31.97
CA SER A 129 35.19 -13.62 33.44
C SER A 129 35.44 -15.02 34.00
N TYR A 130 34.89 -16.06 33.36
CA TYR A 130 35.13 -17.46 33.71
C TYR A 130 36.59 -17.88 33.51
N VAL A 131 37.20 -17.52 32.38
CA VAL A 131 38.61 -17.85 32.10
C VAL A 131 39.55 -17.16 33.10
N ILE A 132 39.34 -15.89 33.42
CA ILE A 132 40.19 -15.15 34.35
C ILE A 132 40.06 -15.71 35.79
N TRP A 133 38.86 -16.12 36.20
CA TRP A 133 38.64 -16.83 37.45
C TRP A 133 39.33 -18.20 37.48
N SER A 134 39.24 -18.98 36.39
CA SER A 134 39.90 -20.28 36.25
C SER A 134 41.43 -20.19 36.37
N LEU A 135 42.03 -19.10 35.87
CA LEU A 135 43.45 -18.81 36.00
C LEU A 135 43.86 -18.30 37.40
N LYS A 136 42.95 -18.31 38.39
CA LYS A 136 43.15 -17.84 39.78
C LYS A 136 43.64 -16.40 39.90
N MET A 137 43.43 -15.56 38.89
CA MET A 137 43.82 -14.15 38.97
C MET A 137 42.84 -13.31 39.79
N ILE A 138 41.65 -13.82 40.08
CA ILE A 138 40.56 -13.13 40.75
C ILE A 138 39.98 -14.02 41.86
N SER A 139 39.58 -13.42 42.99
CA SER A 139 38.94 -14.13 44.11
C SER A 139 37.45 -14.40 43.87
N ASP A 140 36.90 -15.41 44.55
CA ASP A 140 35.50 -15.85 44.37
C ASP A 140 34.47 -14.73 44.63
N ILE A 141 34.77 -13.81 45.55
CA ILE A 141 33.95 -12.64 45.87
C ILE A 141 33.91 -11.67 44.68
N VAL A 142 35.06 -11.42 44.06
CA VAL A 142 35.17 -10.51 42.92
C VAL A 142 34.54 -11.14 41.68
N TYR A 143 34.68 -12.46 41.47
CA TYR A 143 34.00 -13.18 40.39
C TYR A 143 32.47 -13.04 40.50
N THR A 144 31.91 -13.26 41.70
CA THR A 144 30.47 -13.09 41.96
C THR A 144 30.00 -11.66 41.65
N GLY A 145 30.78 -10.65 42.02
CA GLY A 145 30.53 -9.26 41.67
C GLY A 145 30.51 -8.99 40.16
N THR A 146 31.44 -9.58 39.41
CA THR A 146 31.50 -9.44 37.93
C THR A 146 30.32 -10.10 37.21
N LEU A 147 29.77 -11.20 37.75
CA LEU A 147 28.57 -11.85 37.20
C LEU A 147 27.32 -10.99 37.41
N LEU A 148 27.15 -10.43 38.61
CA LEU A 148 26.03 -9.53 38.92
C LEU A 148 26.08 -8.26 38.06
N LEU A 149 27.26 -7.67 37.89
CA LEU A 149 27.47 -6.52 37.01
C LEU A 149 27.17 -6.87 35.55
N GLY A 150 27.61 -8.04 35.08
CA GLY A 150 27.32 -8.55 33.73
C GLY A 150 25.82 -8.76 33.48
N GLY A 151 25.09 -9.30 34.47
CA GLY A 151 23.64 -9.44 34.42
C GLY A 151 22.92 -8.08 34.30
N PHE A 152 23.37 -7.07 35.06
CA PHE A 152 22.82 -5.72 34.98
C PHE A 152 23.09 -5.06 33.62
N LEU A 153 24.28 -5.29 33.04
CA LEU A 153 24.62 -4.80 31.70
C LEU A 153 23.78 -5.43 30.60
N ILE A 154 23.42 -6.72 30.70
CA ILE A 154 22.50 -7.37 29.73
C ILE A 154 21.13 -6.72 29.77
N VAL A 155 20.57 -6.54 30.96
CA VAL A 155 19.26 -5.92 31.14
C VAL A 155 19.29 -4.48 30.63
N GLY A 156 20.32 -3.72 30.97
CA GLY A 156 20.53 -2.36 30.47
C GLY A 156 20.67 -2.30 28.95
N PHE A 157 21.44 -3.21 28.36
CA PHE A 157 21.62 -3.27 26.91
C PHE A 157 20.34 -3.70 26.18
N ALA A 158 19.61 -4.69 26.70
CA ALA A 158 18.34 -5.15 26.16
C ALA A 158 17.29 -4.03 26.17
N LEU A 159 17.21 -3.25 27.26
CA LEU A 159 16.33 -2.10 27.36
C LEU A 159 16.77 -0.97 26.41
N SER A 160 18.07 -0.69 26.31
CA SER A 160 18.61 0.33 25.40
C SER A 160 18.41 0.01 23.92
N SER A 161 18.47 -1.28 23.55
CA SER A 161 18.22 -1.79 22.20
C SER A 161 16.75 -1.64 21.79
N GLN A 162 15.84 -1.62 22.76
CA GLN A 162 14.42 -1.33 22.54
C GLN A 162 14.15 0.18 22.41
N LEU A 163 14.90 1.01 23.13
CA LEU A 163 14.73 2.48 23.18
C LEU A 163 15.44 3.25 22.06
N ARG A 164 16.44 2.68 21.39
CA ARG A 164 17.07 3.33 20.23
C ARG A 164 16.06 3.45 19.08
N THR A 165 15.75 4.68 18.72
CA THR A 165 15.03 5.04 17.50
C THR A 165 15.78 4.40 16.33
N ARG A 166 15.15 3.39 15.73
CA ARG A 166 15.71 2.72 14.56
C ARG A 166 15.69 3.74 13.43
N ASN A 167 16.85 4.23 12.99
CA ASN A 167 17.00 4.75 11.64
C ASN A 167 16.69 3.58 10.71
N LYS A 168 15.41 3.43 10.36
CA LYS A 168 14.96 2.33 9.52
C LYS A 168 15.49 2.62 8.12
N VAL A 169 16.30 1.72 7.58
CA VAL A 169 16.55 1.69 6.14
C VAL A 169 15.18 1.62 5.46
N SER A 170 14.83 2.70 4.75
CA SER A 170 13.59 2.76 4.00
C SER A 170 13.73 1.84 2.79
N VAL A 171 12.90 0.81 2.75
CA VAL A 171 12.90 -0.15 1.64
C VAL A 171 12.00 0.44 0.54
N PRO A 172 12.55 0.76 -0.65
CA PRO A 172 11.74 1.24 -1.75
C PRO A 172 10.76 0.17 -2.24
N LYS A 173 9.75 0.58 -2.99
CA LYS A 173 8.70 -0.30 -3.52
C LYS A 173 8.64 -0.21 -5.04
N VAL A 174 8.55 -1.35 -5.72
CA VAL A 174 8.28 -1.39 -7.16
C VAL A 174 6.79 -1.13 -7.40
N LEU A 175 6.47 -0.11 -8.19
CA LEU A 175 5.10 0.24 -8.61
C LEU A 175 4.73 -0.46 -9.91
N VAL A 176 5.64 -0.46 -10.89
CA VAL A 176 5.46 -1.11 -12.19
C VAL A 176 6.68 -1.98 -12.46
N ASP A 177 6.44 -3.26 -12.72
CA ASP A 177 7.45 -4.26 -13.03
C ASP A 177 7.25 -4.77 -14.46
N ASN A 178 8.29 -4.61 -15.28
CA ASN A 178 8.34 -5.05 -16.67
C ASN A 178 9.49 -6.04 -16.92
N SER A 179 10.11 -6.59 -15.86
CA SER A 179 11.26 -7.50 -15.94
C SER A 179 11.02 -8.76 -16.81
N ASP A 180 9.81 -9.30 -16.79
CA ASP A 180 9.46 -10.54 -17.49
C ASP A 180 8.85 -10.30 -18.90
N LYS A 181 8.76 -9.04 -19.35
CA LYS A 181 8.05 -8.68 -20.58
C LYS A 181 9.02 -8.49 -21.75
N LYS A 182 8.70 -9.15 -22.87
CA LYS A 182 9.43 -9.01 -24.15
C LYS A 182 8.79 -7.99 -25.11
N VAL A 183 7.51 -7.72 -24.91
CA VAL A 183 6.71 -6.79 -25.72
C VAL A 183 6.15 -5.69 -24.83
N VAL A 184 5.75 -4.57 -25.44
CA VAL A 184 5.14 -3.45 -24.72
C VAL A 184 3.86 -3.96 -24.02
N PRO A 185 3.68 -3.64 -22.72
CA PRO A 185 2.51 -4.10 -21.99
C PRO A 185 1.21 -3.51 -22.55
N PHE A 186 0.23 -4.38 -22.78
CA PHE A 186 -1.14 -3.99 -23.04
C PHE A 186 -1.93 -3.97 -21.71
N ALA A 187 -2.51 -2.82 -21.37
CA ALA A 187 -3.35 -2.65 -20.18
C ALA A 187 -4.73 -2.16 -20.60
N GLU A 188 -5.77 -2.95 -20.30
CA GLU A 188 -7.15 -2.60 -20.63
C GLU A 188 -7.81 -1.82 -19.49
N GLY A 189 -8.18 -0.57 -19.76
CA GLY A 189 -8.85 0.33 -18.81
C GLY A 189 -10.38 0.42 -18.97
N THR A 190 -10.98 -0.45 -19.79
CA THR A 190 -12.42 -0.41 -20.10
C THR A 190 -13.25 -0.55 -18.81
N GLY A 191 -14.01 0.49 -18.44
CA GLY A 191 -14.83 0.48 -17.23
C GLY A 191 -14.06 0.59 -15.91
N ALA A 192 -12.76 0.91 -15.93
CA ALA A 192 -11.97 1.09 -14.73
C ALA A 192 -12.44 2.32 -13.92
N ARG A 193 -12.49 2.18 -12.59
CA ARG A 193 -12.74 3.31 -11.67
C ARG A 193 -11.51 4.22 -11.60
N ALA A 194 -11.70 5.47 -11.19
CA ALA A 194 -10.65 6.49 -11.14
C ALA A 194 -9.34 6.00 -10.49
N GLY A 195 -9.40 5.41 -9.29
CA GLY A 195 -8.20 4.92 -8.60
C GLY A 195 -7.49 3.75 -9.29
N ALA A 196 -8.22 2.94 -10.07
CA ALA A 196 -7.61 1.85 -10.84
C ALA A 196 -6.93 2.35 -12.13
N LEU A 197 -7.46 3.42 -12.74
CA LEU A 197 -6.93 4.01 -13.98
C LEU A 197 -5.77 4.99 -13.71
N LEU A 198 -5.90 5.82 -12.68
CA LEU A 198 -5.00 6.94 -12.41
C LEU A 198 -4.03 6.68 -11.25
N GLY A 199 -4.22 5.57 -10.53
CA GLY A 199 -3.51 5.28 -9.29
C GLY A 199 -4.26 5.78 -8.05
N ASP A 200 -3.97 5.16 -6.91
CA ASP A 200 -4.61 5.45 -5.62
C ASP A 200 -3.61 5.25 -4.47
N VAL A 201 -3.76 6.03 -3.42
CA VAL A 201 -2.97 5.93 -2.18
C VAL A 201 -3.87 5.37 -1.10
N ARG A 202 -3.50 4.21 -0.56
CA ARG A 202 -4.30 3.60 0.50
C ARG A 202 -4.29 4.47 1.75
N HIS A 203 -5.47 4.62 2.32
CA HIS A 203 -5.67 5.26 3.61
C HIS A 203 -4.94 4.52 4.73
N ASP A 204 -4.24 5.26 5.60
CA ASP A 204 -3.65 4.75 6.85
C ASP A 204 -4.56 5.06 8.06
N PRO A 205 -5.24 4.06 8.65
CA PRO A 205 -6.09 4.26 9.83
C PRO A 205 -5.38 4.86 11.05
N LEU A 206 -4.05 4.66 11.18
CA LEU A 206 -3.26 5.13 12.31
C LEU A 206 -3.03 6.65 12.26
N GLN A 207 -3.07 7.25 11.07
CA GLN A 207 -2.97 8.70 10.88
C GLN A 207 -4.29 9.43 11.18
N CYS A 208 -5.44 8.75 10.96
CA CYS A 208 -6.74 9.35 11.20
C CYS A 208 -7.21 9.26 12.66
N HIS A 209 -6.62 8.37 13.46
CA HIS A 209 -6.84 8.33 14.90
C HIS A 209 -5.87 9.26 15.64
N LEU A 210 -6.12 10.57 15.50
CA LEU A 210 -6.05 11.41 16.70
C LEU A 210 -7.14 10.88 17.64
N GLY A 211 -6.92 10.85 18.96
CA GLY A 211 -7.87 10.28 19.94
C GLY A 211 -9.23 10.99 20.04
N PHE A 212 -9.67 11.62 18.96
CA PHE A 212 -10.80 12.49 18.82
C PHE A 212 -11.68 11.94 17.68
N ASN A 213 -12.53 10.95 17.98
CA ASN A 213 -13.71 10.63 17.17
C ASN A 213 -14.78 11.73 17.33
N GLU A 214 -14.36 12.98 17.20
CA GLU A 214 -15.16 14.16 17.49
C GLU A 214 -15.74 14.67 16.19
N LEU A 215 -17.05 14.51 16.03
CA LEU A 215 -17.81 15.11 14.96
C LEU A 215 -18.40 16.41 15.47
N TYR A 216 -18.15 17.50 14.76
CA TYR A 216 -18.65 18.83 15.10
C TYR A 216 -19.86 19.12 14.23
N LEU A 217 -21.04 19.17 14.84
CA LEU A 217 -22.27 19.60 14.18
C LEU A 217 -22.44 21.10 14.39
N GLU A 218 -22.45 21.87 13.31
CA GLU A 218 -22.74 23.31 13.37
C GLU A 218 -24.25 23.51 13.54
N LYS A 219 -24.66 24.19 14.62
CA LYS A 219 -26.05 24.58 14.87
C LYS A 219 -26.18 26.10 14.94
N GLU A 220 -27.28 26.61 14.41
CA GLU A 220 -27.61 28.04 14.52
C GLU A 220 -28.28 28.34 15.86
N GLY A 221 -27.74 29.30 16.59
CA GLY A 221 -28.29 29.81 17.83
C GLY A 221 -28.62 31.30 17.75
N LYS A 222 -29.28 31.83 18.79
CA LYS A 222 -29.72 33.23 18.87
C LYS A 222 -28.57 34.27 18.83
N LYS A 223 -27.31 33.84 18.96
CA LYS A 223 -26.11 34.71 18.96
C LYS A 223 -25.05 34.28 17.92
N GLY A 224 -25.42 33.46 16.92
CA GLY A 224 -24.51 32.94 15.89
C GLY A 224 -24.45 31.40 15.86
N SER A 225 -23.62 30.85 14.99
CA SER A 225 -23.42 29.40 14.90
C SER A 225 -22.47 28.88 15.99
N TYR A 226 -22.76 27.69 16.51
CA TYR A 226 -21.94 27.01 17.51
C TYR A 226 -21.77 25.54 17.12
N PHE A 227 -20.66 24.94 17.54
CA PHE A 227 -20.35 23.55 17.26
C PHE A 227 -20.75 22.66 18.45
N VAL A 228 -21.51 21.60 18.16
CA VAL A 228 -21.84 20.55 19.11
C VAL A 228 -21.01 19.32 18.79
N LYS A 229 -20.22 18.86 19.76
CA LYS A 229 -19.47 17.61 19.66
C LYS A 229 -20.42 16.43 19.81
N LYS A 230 -20.37 15.49 18.88
CA LYS A 230 -21.13 14.23 18.92
C LYS A 230 -20.25 13.04 18.57
N SER A 231 -20.57 11.88 19.15
CA SER A 231 -20.01 10.60 18.71
C SER A 231 -20.63 10.16 17.38
N PHE A 232 -19.94 9.28 16.66
CA PHE A 232 -20.48 8.71 15.42
C PHE A 232 -21.83 8.00 15.65
N SER A 233 -21.98 7.27 16.75
CA SER A 233 -23.22 6.54 17.07
C SER A 233 -24.41 7.48 17.27
N GLU A 234 -24.22 8.57 18.04
CA GLU A 234 -25.27 9.56 18.26
C GLU A 234 -25.66 10.28 16.97
N LEU A 235 -24.66 10.70 16.18
CA LEU A 235 -24.90 11.37 14.90
C LEU A 235 -25.59 10.43 13.91
N TRP A 236 -25.17 9.17 13.84
CA TRP A 236 -25.80 8.19 12.99
C TRP A 236 -27.27 8.01 13.35
N ASN A 237 -27.61 7.84 14.63
CA ASN A 237 -28.99 7.65 15.05
C ASN A 237 -29.87 8.87 14.73
N GLU A 238 -29.34 10.09 14.90
CA GLU A 238 -30.03 11.34 14.55
C GLU A 238 -30.27 11.42 13.03
N MET A 239 -29.23 11.20 12.22
CA MET A 239 -29.33 11.27 10.76
C MET A 239 -30.17 10.12 10.18
N PHE A 240 -30.07 8.92 10.74
CA PHE A 240 -30.89 7.76 10.37
C PHE A 240 -32.38 8.03 10.64
N SER A 241 -32.69 8.69 11.76
CA SER A 241 -34.06 9.07 12.10
C SER A 241 -34.60 10.14 11.14
N LYS A 242 -33.75 11.11 10.76
CA LYS A 242 -34.12 12.23 9.89
C LYS A 242 -34.23 11.84 8.41
N TYR A 243 -33.31 11.00 7.91
CA TYR A 243 -33.16 10.65 6.49
C TYR A 243 -33.45 9.17 6.21
N LYS A 244 -34.33 8.54 6.99
CA LYS A 244 -34.63 7.10 6.93
C LYS A 244 -34.96 6.58 5.51
N GLN A 245 -35.56 7.41 4.67
CA GLN A 245 -35.97 7.05 3.31
C GLN A 245 -34.88 7.23 2.25
N GLU A 246 -33.78 7.93 2.57
CA GLU A 246 -32.68 8.26 1.64
C GLU A 246 -31.43 7.40 1.90
N ILE A 247 -31.56 6.34 2.71
CA ILE A 247 -30.46 5.46 3.06
C ILE A 247 -30.15 4.54 1.88
N ILE A 248 -28.95 4.66 1.34
CA ILE A 248 -28.43 3.76 0.32
C ILE A 248 -28.06 2.44 1.02
N LYS A 249 -28.65 1.34 0.57
CA LYS A 249 -28.37 0.00 1.09
C LYS A 249 -27.79 -0.91 0.02
N ASP A 250 -26.85 -1.76 0.42
CA ASP A 250 -26.32 -2.85 -0.41
C ASP A 250 -26.79 -4.22 0.10
N GLU A 251 -26.72 -5.25 -0.75
CA GLU A 251 -27.04 -6.64 -0.43
C GLU A 251 -26.20 -7.18 0.74
N LYS A 252 -25.01 -6.61 0.97
CA LYS A 252 -24.08 -6.98 2.06
C LYS A 252 -24.30 -6.18 3.35
N GLY A 253 -25.44 -5.51 3.48
CA GLY A 253 -25.84 -4.75 4.67
C GLY A 253 -25.15 -3.39 4.81
N TYR A 254 -24.35 -2.95 3.85
CA TYR A 254 -23.80 -1.60 3.84
C TYR A 254 -24.94 -0.57 3.86
N GLU A 255 -24.85 0.41 4.75
CA GLU A 255 -25.81 1.52 4.84
C GLU A 255 -25.04 2.84 4.75
N ALA A 256 -25.49 3.73 3.88
CA ALA A 256 -24.92 5.06 3.69
C ALA A 256 -26.00 6.12 3.69
N ILE A 257 -25.68 7.25 4.34
CA ILE A 257 -26.49 8.46 4.35
C ILE A 257 -25.66 9.55 3.69
N MET A 258 -26.10 10.01 2.51
CA MET A 258 -25.56 11.23 1.92
C MET A 258 -26.12 12.42 2.69
N LEU A 259 -25.24 13.22 3.27
CA LEU A 259 -25.64 14.38 4.05
C LEU A 259 -25.97 15.53 3.09
N PRO A 260 -27.18 16.10 3.17
CA PRO A 260 -27.55 17.18 2.27
C PRO A 260 -26.83 18.49 2.66
N ALA A 261 -26.88 19.49 1.77
CA ALA A 261 -26.07 20.70 1.89
C ALA A 261 -26.41 21.55 3.13
N GLU A 262 -27.57 21.33 3.74
CA GLU A 262 -28.02 21.99 4.97
C GLU A 262 -27.38 21.37 6.22
N GLU A 263 -26.98 20.09 6.17
CA GLU A 263 -26.29 19.42 7.27
C GLU A 263 -24.81 19.79 7.24
N LYS A 264 -24.42 20.69 8.14
CA LYS A 264 -23.06 21.19 8.29
C LYS A 264 -22.32 20.41 9.38
N ILE A 265 -21.91 19.20 9.02
CA ILE A 265 -21.14 18.31 9.87
C ILE A 265 -19.67 18.39 9.46
N PHE A 266 -18.78 18.51 10.45
CA PHE A 266 -17.35 18.66 10.25
C PHE A 266 -16.55 17.69 11.11
N THR A 267 -15.34 17.39 10.67
CA THR A 267 -14.27 16.77 11.45
C THR A 267 -12.99 17.60 11.31
N LEU A 268 -12.00 17.33 12.14
CA LEU A 268 -10.69 17.98 12.02
C LEU A 268 -9.87 17.26 10.96
N GLY A 269 -9.56 17.96 9.88
CA GLY A 269 -8.61 17.53 8.86
C GLY A 269 -7.29 18.29 8.98
N TYR A 270 -6.32 17.90 8.15
CA TYR A 270 -5.05 18.60 7.99
C TYR A 270 -4.89 19.04 6.54
N LYS A 271 -4.54 20.31 6.33
CA LYS A 271 -4.20 20.85 5.01
C LYS A 271 -3.00 21.79 5.16
N ASP A 272 -1.95 21.54 4.39
CA ASP A 272 -0.72 22.35 4.38
C ASP A 272 -0.12 22.56 5.78
N GLY A 273 -0.09 21.49 6.60
CA GLY A 273 0.41 21.52 7.98
C GLY A 273 -0.53 22.16 9.01
N LYS A 274 -1.67 22.74 8.59
CA LYS A 274 -2.64 23.38 9.47
C LYS A 274 -3.86 22.50 9.71
N VAL A 275 -4.37 22.53 10.94
CA VAL A 275 -5.66 21.91 11.28
C VAL A 275 -6.77 22.72 10.64
N VAL A 276 -7.60 22.06 9.83
CA VAL A 276 -8.75 22.67 9.14
C VAL A 276 -10.03 21.92 9.46
N LEU A 277 -11.18 22.62 9.43
CA LEU A 277 -12.48 21.96 9.49
C LEU A 277 -12.79 21.34 8.13
N SER A 278 -12.86 20.01 8.10
CA SER A 278 -13.21 19.24 6.91
C SER A 278 -14.68 18.84 6.99
N ARG A 279 -15.46 19.27 6.00
CA ARG A 279 -16.88 18.93 5.91
C ARG A 279 -17.07 17.45 5.60
N ILE A 280 -17.97 16.79 6.32
CA ILE A 280 -18.38 15.42 6.05
C ILE A 280 -19.60 15.45 5.13
N LEU A 281 -19.49 14.71 4.01
CA LEU A 281 -20.53 14.64 2.98
C LEU A 281 -21.38 13.37 3.08
N SER A 282 -20.87 12.33 3.72
CA SER A 282 -21.58 11.06 3.87
C SER A 282 -21.21 10.38 5.16
N LEU A 283 -22.18 9.73 5.80
CA LEU A 283 -21.96 8.79 6.89
C LEU A 283 -22.22 7.39 6.38
N ASN A 284 -21.33 6.46 6.66
CA ASN A 284 -21.43 5.09 6.18
C ASN A 284 -21.21 4.11 7.33
N ARG A 285 -22.01 3.05 7.41
CA ARG A 285 -21.77 1.92 8.31
C ARG A 285 -21.95 0.61 7.58
N ARG A 286 -21.31 -0.43 8.09
CA ARG A 286 -21.51 -1.80 7.61
C ARG A 286 -21.67 -2.70 8.83
N PRO A 287 -22.69 -3.57 8.86
CA PRO A 287 -22.80 -4.59 9.89
C PRO A 287 -21.58 -5.48 9.75
N PHE A 288 -20.90 -5.66 10.86
CA PHE A 288 -19.82 -6.61 11.01
C PHE A 288 -20.22 -7.52 12.16
N ASP A 289 -20.41 -8.80 11.85
CA ASP A 289 -20.70 -9.84 12.83
C ASP A 289 -19.40 -10.61 13.06
N GLY A 290 -18.77 -10.37 14.21
CA GLY A 290 -17.48 -10.92 14.57
C GLY A 290 -16.72 -10.05 15.57
N ASP A 291 -15.70 -10.64 16.18
CA ASP A 291 -14.82 -9.92 17.09
C ASP A 291 -13.89 -8.98 16.32
N LEU A 292 -13.86 -7.72 16.73
CA LEU A 292 -12.89 -6.76 16.20
C LEU A 292 -11.51 -7.06 16.78
N VAL A 293 -10.47 -6.86 15.98
CA VAL A 293 -9.10 -7.05 16.43
C VAL A 293 -8.55 -5.70 16.88
N GLU A 294 -8.19 -5.62 18.15
CA GLU A 294 -7.55 -4.46 18.75
C GLU A 294 -6.03 -4.62 18.74
N PHE A 295 -5.32 -3.61 18.23
CA PHE A 295 -3.87 -3.54 18.26
C PHE A 295 -3.42 -2.29 19.00
N SER A 296 -2.38 -2.42 19.81
CA SER A 296 -1.68 -1.28 20.42
C SER A 296 -0.44 -0.97 19.60
N VAL A 297 -0.32 0.26 19.13
CA VAL A 297 0.90 0.79 18.50
C VAL A 297 1.36 1.98 19.33
N ASP A 298 2.44 1.79 20.07
CA ASP A 298 2.88 2.70 21.14
C ASP A 298 1.73 2.89 22.17
N ASP A 299 1.36 4.15 22.47
CA ASP A 299 0.30 4.53 23.41
C ASP A 299 -1.11 4.57 22.78
N LYS A 300 -1.23 4.29 21.47
CA LYS A 300 -2.50 4.37 20.75
C LYS A 300 -3.08 2.98 20.52
N LYS A 301 -4.36 2.82 20.83
CA LYS A 301 -5.13 1.62 20.51
C LYS A 301 -5.95 1.84 19.25
N VAL A 302 -5.96 0.85 18.36
CA VAL A 302 -6.75 0.86 17.14
C VAL A 302 -7.49 -0.45 17.02
N THR A 303 -8.79 -0.34 16.76
CA THR A 303 -9.70 -1.47 16.61
C THR A 303 -10.12 -1.54 15.14
N VAL A 304 -9.85 -2.67 14.48
CA VAL A 304 -10.17 -2.88 13.06
C VAL A 304 -10.82 -4.24 12.83
N THR A 305 -11.48 -4.41 11.69
CA THR A 305 -12.03 -5.72 11.30
C THR A 305 -10.90 -6.72 11.00
N PRO A 306 -11.10 -8.03 11.25
CA PRO A 306 -10.08 -9.08 11.06
C PRO A 306 -9.49 -9.13 9.63
N GLU A 307 -10.28 -8.81 8.62
CA GLU A 307 -9.86 -8.77 7.22
C GLU A 307 -9.10 -7.49 6.83
N HIS A 308 -9.10 -6.47 7.69
CA HIS A 308 -8.42 -5.20 7.42
C HIS A 308 -6.93 -5.44 7.22
N LYS A 309 -6.36 -4.95 6.12
CA LYS A 309 -4.94 -5.13 5.81
C LYS A 309 -4.12 -4.06 6.53
N VAL A 310 -3.33 -4.47 7.51
CA VAL A 310 -2.39 -3.61 8.23
C VAL A 310 -0.99 -3.79 7.65
N ILE A 311 -0.23 -2.71 7.58
CA ILE A 311 1.16 -2.72 7.11
C ILE A 311 2.08 -3.12 8.26
N THR A 312 2.79 -4.22 8.06
CA THR A 312 3.82 -4.72 8.98
C THR A 312 5.19 -4.60 8.34
N LYS A 313 6.27 -4.72 9.12
CA LYS A 313 7.65 -4.82 8.60
C LYS A 313 7.87 -5.91 7.54
N LYS A 314 7.03 -6.95 7.53
CA LYS A 314 7.10 -8.06 6.58
C LYS A 314 6.14 -7.89 5.38
N GLY A 315 5.53 -6.72 5.24
CA GLY A 315 4.55 -6.40 4.22
C GLY A 315 3.11 -6.39 4.73
N ASN A 316 2.15 -6.46 3.80
CA ASN A 316 0.72 -6.39 4.10
C ASN A 316 0.24 -7.69 4.76
N LYS A 317 -0.35 -7.59 5.96
CA LYS A 317 -1.03 -8.71 6.61
C LYS A 317 -2.45 -8.32 6.97
N LYS A 318 -3.37 -9.28 6.94
CA LYS A 318 -4.70 -9.10 7.54
C LYS A 318 -4.56 -8.99 9.05
N ALA A 319 -5.37 -8.15 9.68
CA ALA A 319 -5.43 -7.95 11.12
C ALA A 319 -5.48 -9.28 11.89
N GLU A 320 -6.33 -10.22 11.48
CA GLU A 320 -6.43 -11.56 12.09
C GLU A 320 -5.10 -12.35 12.16
N LYS A 321 -4.14 -12.03 11.28
CA LYS A 321 -2.84 -12.72 11.15
C LYS A 321 -1.68 -11.90 11.70
N VAL A 322 -1.96 -10.75 12.30
CA VAL A 322 -0.94 -9.90 12.95
C VAL A 322 -0.65 -10.51 14.31
N SER A 323 0.57 -11.02 14.48
CA SER A 323 1.06 -11.53 15.76
C SER A 323 1.78 -10.44 16.54
N VAL A 324 2.00 -10.63 17.86
CA VAL A 324 2.81 -9.71 18.70
C VAL A 324 4.23 -9.50 18.15
N THR A 325 4.73 -10.45 17.35
CA THR A 325 6.04 -10.35 16.68
C THR A 325 6.05 -9.48 15.42
N ASP A 326 4.87 -9.23 14.84
CA ASP A 326 4.71 -8.37 13.68
C ASP A 326 4.64 -6.92 14.15
N LYS A 327 5.80 -6.24 14.22
CA LYS A 327 5.82 -4.80 14.51
C LYS A 327 5.06 -4.05 13.43
N LEU A 328 3.89 -3.54 13.80
CA LEU A 328 3.09 -2.61 12.99
C LEU A 328 3.94 -1.37 12.72
N ILE A 329 3.91 -0.89 11.49
CA ILE A 329 4.63 0.33 11.13
C ILE A 329 3.68 1.50 11.35
N LYS A 330 3.98 2.31 12.37
CA LYS A 330 3.46 3.67 12.45
C LYS A 330 4.23 4.52 11.44
N LEU A 331 3.52 5.17 10.53
CA LEU A 331 4.05 6.32 9.79
C LEU A 331 4.11 7.49 10.78
N SER A 332 5.23 7.59 11.50
CA SER A 332 5.47 8.67 12.43
C SER A 332 5.73 9.95 11.64
N LEU A 333 4.84 10.94 11.74
CA LEU A 333 5.26 12.32 11.58
C LEU A 333 6.18 12.64 12.76
N GLU A 334 7.48 12.72 12.52
CA GLU A 334 8.47 13.04 13.57
C GLU A 334 8.33 14.45 14.16
N LYS A 335 7.35 15.25 13.72
CA LYS A 335 6.86 16.45 14.42
C LYS A 335 5.47 16.80 13.91
N PRO A 336 4.50 17.20 14.76
CA PRO A 336 3.51 18.16 14.33
C PRO A 336 4.28 19.45 14.01
N ILE A 337 4.49 19.73 12.73
CA ILE A 337 5.11 20.98 12.29
C ILE A 337 4.10 22.09 12.59
N CYS A 338 4.51 23.04 13.43
CA CYS A 338 3.77 24.25 13.79
C CYS A 338 3.40 25.12 12.58
#